data_AF-A0A1S4C0B9-F1
#
_entry.id   AF-A0A1S4C0B9-F1
#
_cell.length_a   1.000
_cell.length_b   1.000
_cell.length_c   1.000
_cell.angle_alpha   90.00
_cell.angle_beta   90.00
_cell.angle_gamma   90.00
#
_symmetry.space_group_name_H-M   'P 1'
#
loop_
_entity.id
_entity.type
_entity.pdbx_description
1 polymer ?
#
loop_
_entity_poly.entity_id
_entity_poly.type
_entity_poly.pdbx_seq_one_letter_code
_entity_poly.pdbx_strand_id
1 'polypeptide(L)'
;MTSNIAESLNAVTKDARDLPVVELSEYMRTLLESWTNKKLLNAKGTFTYFGKKYNKELEDNRTLSQKMRVRASIDYTYTVIDGVKRFIICLQNKRCSCGQFQLDELPCAHALAALRHRNESYKNYYFPYYTRESLLQTYEIPVDPLPDESK
;
A
#
# COMPACT_ATOMS: atom_id res chain seq x y z
N MET A 1 10.21 2.25 17.25
CA MET A 1 9.31 3.39 17.54
C MET A 1 8.41 3.60 16.33
N THR A 2 7.17 3.13 16.43
CA THR A 2 6.05 3.42 15.51
C THR A 2 5.49 4.82 15.84
N SER A 3 6.30 5.87 15.68
CA SER A 3 5.89 7.24 16.06
C SER A 3 4.85 7.82 15.10
N ASN A 4 4.77 7.35 13.86
CA ASN A 4 3.92 7.99 12.83
C ASN A 4 2.41 7.80 13.02
N ILE A 5 1.92 6.64 13.49
CA ILE A 5 0.48 6.39 13.60
C ILE A 5 -0.09 7.21 14.76
N ALA A 6 0.57 7.16 15.92
CA ALA A 6 0.14 7.93 17.08
C ALA A 6 0.21 9.44 16.82
N GLU A 7 1.27 9.94 16.18
CA GLU A 7 1.37 11.35 15.77
C GLU A 7 0.28 11.75 14.79
N SER A 8 -0.02 10.93 13.77
CA SER A 8 -1.07 11.20 12.80
C SER A 8 -2.46 11.24 13.45
N LEU A 9 -2.78 10.27 14.30
CA LEU A 9 -4.05 10.24 15.04
C LEU A 9 -4.15 11.42 16.01
N ASN A 10 -3.08 11.74 16.73
CA ASN A 10 -3.04 12.89 17.63
C ASN A 10 -3.23 14.20 16.88
N ALA A 11 -2.66 14.34 15.67
CA ALA A 11 -2.81 15.52 14.85
C ALA A 11 -4.26 15.72 14.38
N VAL A 12 -4.92 14.63 13.97
CA VAL A 12 -6.31 14.69 13.49
C VAL A 12 -7.29 14.88 14.64
N THR A 13 -7.06 14.25 15.79
CA THR A 13 -7.97 14.35 16.95
C THR A 13 -7.67 15.52 17.88
N LYS A 14 -6.63 16.32 17.61
CA LYS A 14 -6.08 17.34 18.52
C LYS A 14 -7.17 18.17 19.21
N ASP A 15 -8.09 18.73 18.44
CA ASP A 15 -9.11 19.66 18.95
C ASP A 15 -10.34 18.93 19.52
N ALA A 16 -10.47 17.63 19.27
CA ALA A 16 -11.58 16.80 19.74
C ALA A 16 -11.29 16.07 21.06
N ARG A 17 -10.02 15.96 21.46
CA ARG A 17 -9.60 15.14 22.63
C ARG A 17 -10.09 15.66 23.98
N ASP A 18 -10.40 16.95 24.05
CA ASP A 18 -10.92 17.60 25.26
C ASP A 18 -12.46 17.59 25.31
N LEU A 19 -13.12 17.02 24.29
CA LEU A 19 -14.58 16.92 24.24
C LEU A 19 -15.11 15.84 25.20
N PRO A 20 -16.36 15.98 25.69
CA PRO A 20 -17.06 14.90 26.38
C PRO A 20 -17.09 13.61 25.55
N VAL A 21 -17.21 12.46 26.22
CA VAL A 21 -17.12 11.13 25.58
C VAL A 21 -18.09 10.95 24.40
N VAL A 22 -19.31 11.50 24.50
CA VAL A 22 -20.33 11.42 23.46
C VAL A 22 -19.89 12.23 22.22
N GLU A 23 -19.46 13.48 22.43
CA GLU A 23 -19.00 14.37 21.37
C GLU A 23 -17.69 13.88 20.72
N LEU A 24 -16.76 13.33 21.50
CA LEU A 24 -15.55 12.69 20.97
C LEU A 24 -15.91 11.47 20.10
N SER A 25 -16.89 10.66 20.51
CA SER A 25 -17.35 9.50 19.74
C SER A 25 -18.00 9.94 18.43
N GLU A 26 -18.82 11.00 18.47
CA GLU A 26 -19.43 11.62 17.28
C GLU A 26 -18.36 12.15 16.30
N TYR A 27 -17.35 12.83 16.83
CA TYR A 27 -16.21 13.32 16.03
C TYR A 27 -15.46 12.17 15.35
N MET A 28 -15.14 11.11 16.10
CA MET A 28 -14.43 9.95 15.56
C MET A 28 -15.26 9.24 14.48
N ARG A 29 -16.58 9.13 14.66
CA ARG A 29 -17.49 8.55 13.68
C ARG A 29 -17.52 9.36 12.38
N THR A 30 -17.73 10.67 12.46
CA THR A 30 -17.77 11.55 11.28
C THR A 30 -16.43 11.59 10.53
N LEU A 31 -15.31 11.51 11.26
CA LEU A 31 -13.98 11.36 10.67
C LEU A 31 -13.87 10.06 9.86
N LEU A 32 -14.25 8.93 10.45
CA LEU A 32 -14.22 7.62 9.79
C LEU A 32 -15.16 7.60 8.57
N GLU A 33 -16.35 8.15 8.70
CA GLU A 33 -17.32 8.29 7.60
C GLU A 33 -16.72 9.06 6.41
N SER A 34 -16.14 10.23 6.68
CA SER A 34 -15.49 11.07 5.66
C SER A 34 -14.34 10.33 4.97
N TRP A 35 -13.50 9.63 5.76
CA TRP A 35 -12.39 8.87 5.22
C TRP A 35 -12.84 7.68 4.38
N THR A 36 -13.79 6.89 4.86
CA THR A 36 -14.37 5.75 4.14
C THR A 36 -14.99 6.21 2.82
N ASN A 37 -15.83 7.25 2.85
CA ASN A 37 -16.45 7.81 1.65
C ASN A 37 -15.40 8.30 0.64
N LYS A 38 -14.40 9.05 1.11
CA LYS A 38 -13.29 9.52 0.25
C LYS A 38 -12.53 8.35 -0.37
N LYS A 39 -12.24 7.29 0.37
CA LYS A 39 -11.52 6.11 -0.14
C LYS A 39 -12.36 5.32 -1.13
N LEU A 40 -13.65 5.13 -0.86
CA LEU A 40 -14.58 4.48 -1.77
C LEU A 40 -14.71 5.23 -3.09
N LEU A 41 -14.90 6.55 -3.06
CA LEU A 41 -14.99 7.38 -4.28
C LEU A 41 -13.70 7.30 -5.10
N ASN A 42 -12.53 7.33 -4.45
CA ASN A 42 -11.25 7.16 -5.13
C ASN A 42 -11.11 5.77 -5.78
N ALA A 43 -11.58 4.71 -5.12
CA ALA A 43 -11.57 3.36 -5.68
C ALA A 43 -12.53 3.23 -6.86
N LYS A 44 -13.75 3.78 -6.75
CA LYS A 44 -14.74 3.83 -7.84
C LYS A 44 -14.20 4.57 -9.08
N GLY A 45 -13.52 5.70 -8.87
CA GLY A 45 -12.90 6.50 -9.94
C GLY A 45 -11.55 5.97 -10.46
N THR A 46 -11.06 4.84 -9.95
CA THR A 46 -9.85 4.17 -10.46
C THR A 46 -10.25 3.16 -11.54
N PHE A 47 -9.55 3.16 -12.68
CA PHE A 47 -9.78 2.21 -13.79
C PHE A 47 -8.61 1.23 -14.00
N THR A 48 -7.57 1.33 -13.18
CA THR A 48 -6.43 0.41 -13.17
C THR A 48 -6.71 -0.81 -12.30
N TYR A 49 -5.93 -1.88 -12.49
CA TYR A 49 -6.05 -3.11 -11.69
C TYR A 49 -5.75 -2.87 -10.20
N PHE A 50 -4.69 -2.13 -9.91
CA PHE A 50 -4.38 -1.66 -8.56
C PHE A 50 -5.06 -0.32 -8.29
N GLY A 51 -5.20 0.02 -7.01
CA GLY A 51 -5.51 1.38 -6.60
C GLY A 51 -4.53 2.38 -7.21
N LYS A 52 -5.03 3.58 -7.58
CA LYS A 52 -4.28 4.60 -8.35
C LYS A 52 -2.85 4.85 -7.84
N LYS A 53 -2.67 4.95 -6.52
CA LYS A 53 -1.35 5.16 -5.88
C LYS A 53 -0.38 4.02 -6.21
N TYR A 54 -0.78 2.78 -5.94
CA TYR A 54 0.07 1.60 -6.08
C TYR A 54 0.32 1.23 -7.54
N ASN A 55 -0.66 1.49 -8.43
CA ASN A 55 -0.43 1.36 -9.86
C ASN A 55 0.69 2.30 -10.33
N LYS A 56 0.66 3.57 -9.89
CA LYS A 56 1.70 4.54 -10.21
C LYS A 56 3.06 4.10 -9.66
N GLU A 57 3.10 3.68 -8.40
CA GLU A 57 4.33 3.20 -7.75
C GLU A 57 4.94 2.01 -8.49
N LEU A 58 4.11 1.07 -8.95
CA LEU A 58 4.56 -0.09 -9.70
C LEU A 58 5.09 0.29 -11.09
N GLU A 59 4.47 1.24 -11.80
CA GLU A 59 4.98 1.75 -13.08
C GLU A 59 6.30 2.53 -12.93
N ASP A 60 6.42 3.33 -11.86
CA ASP A 60 7.65 4.04 -11.53
C ASP A 60 8.78 3.03 -11.22
N ASN A 61 8.49 1.99 -10.40
CA ASN A 61 9.41 0.89 -10.11
C ASN A 61 9.79 0.09 -11.37
N ARG A 62 8.82 -0.15 -12.27
CA ARG A 62 9.04 -0.85 -13.54
C ARG A 62 10.01 -0.05 -14.41
N THR A 63 9.85 1.27 -14.48
CA THR A 63 10.74 2.17 -15.22
C THR A 63 12.15 2.14 -14.65
N LEU A 64 12.30 2.22 -13.32
CA LEU A 64 13.61 2.12 -12.66
C LEU A 64 14.30 0.78 -12.94
N SER A 65 13.53 -0.31 -12.91
CA SER A 65 14.05 -1.66 -13.13
C SER A 65 14.77 -1.81 -14.48
N GLN A 66 14.36 -1.06 -15.52
CA GLN A 66 14.87 -1.18 -16.89
C GLN A 66 16.38 -0.88 -16.98
N LYS A 67 16.89 -0.04 -16.09
CA LYS A 67 18.29 0.40 -16.08
C LYS A 67 19.22 -0.58 -15.36
N MET A 68 18.66 -1.58 -14.67
CA MET A 68 19.40 -2.47 -13.78
C MET A 68 19.88 -3.72 -14.52
N ARG A 69 21.07 -4.20 -14.14
CA ARG A 69 21.63 -5.47 -14.63
C ARG A 69 21.32 -6.58 -13.65
N VAL A 70 20.96 -7.76 -14.15
CA VAL A 70 20.59 -8.91 -13.33
C VAL A 70 21.56 -10.06 -13.59
N ARG A 71 22.00 -10.72 -12.53
CA ARG A 71 22.75 -11.98 -12.57
C ARG A 71 21.97 -13.05 -11.82
N ALA A 72 21.59 -14.11 -12.51
CA ALA A 72 21.01 -15.29 -11.87
C ALA A 72 22.08 -16.02 -11.05
N SER A 73 21.70 -16.51 -9.87
CA SER A 73 22.58 -17.31 -9.00
C SER A 73 22.09 -18.76 -8.92
N ILE A 74 20.86 -18.95 -8.42
CA ILE A 74 20.14 -20.24 -8.34
C ILE A 74 18.68 -20.00 -8.72
N ASP A 75 17.87 -21.06 -8.82
CA ASP A 75 16.59 -21.05 -9.52
C ASP A 75 15.64 -19.91 -9.14
N TYR A 76 15.65 -19.32 -7.93
CA TYR A 76 14.84 -18.13 -7.59
C TYR A 76 15.61 -16.97 -6.95
N THR A 77 16.95 -17.01 -7.00
CA THR A 77 17.81 -16.00 -6.37
C THR A 77 18.62 -15.23 -7.40
N TYR A 78 18.55 -13.91 -7.31
CA TYR A 78 19.17 -12.99 -8.26
C TYR A 78 20.00 -11.95 -7.54
N THR A 79 21.13 -11.59 -8.14
CA THR A 79 21.86 -10.37 -7.79
C THR A 79 21.51 -9.29 -8.81
N VAL A 80 20.90 -8.20 -8.33
CA VAL A 80 20.58 -7.02 -9.15
C VAL A 80 21.61 -5.94 -8.88
N ILE A 81 22.20 -5.41 -9.95
CA ILE A 81 23.16 -4.31 -9.91
C ILE A 81 22.42 -3.04 -10.31
N ASP A 82 22.35 -2.11 -9.37
CA ASP A 82 21.69 -0.82 -9.48
C ASP A 82 22.71 0.28 -9.19
N GLY A 83 23.23 0.89 -10.27
CA GLY A 83 24.41 1.73 -10.22
C GLY A 83 25.63 0.95 -9.67
N VAL A 84 26.16 1.42 -8.54
CA VAL A 84 27.30 0.80 -7.84
C VAL A 84 26.88 -0.20 -6.76
N LYS A 85 25.59 -0.28 -6.43
CA LYS A 85 25.08 -1.13 -5.36
C LYS A 85 24.61 -2.47 -5.91
N ARG A 86 24.64 -3.48 -5.04
CA ARG A 86 24.15 -4.83 -5.33
C ARG A 86 23.04 -5.19 -4.36
N PHE A 87 21.98 -5.76 -4.88
CA PHE A 87 20.84 -6.22 -4.11
C PHE A 87 20.61 -7.71 -4.37
N ILE A 88 20.25 -8.44 -3.32
CA ILE A 88 19.94 -9.87 -3.37
C ILE A 88 18.42 -10.01 -3.34
N ILE A 89 17.86 -10.68 -4.34
CA ILE A 89 16.42 -10.87 -4.51
C ILE A 89 16.17 -12.36 -4.44
N CYS A 90 15.20 -12.77 -3.61
CA CYS A 90 14.65 -14.12 -3.60
C CYS A 90 13.17 -14.01 -3.99
N LEU A 91 12.83 -14.39 -5.23
CA LEU A 91 11.46 -14.27 -5.75
C LEU A 91 10.51 -15.23 -5.04
N GLN A 92 10.94 -16.47 -4.78
CA GLN A 92 10.14 -17.49 -4.10
C GLN A 92 9.66 -17.03 -2.71
N ASN A 93 10.53 -16.33 -1.98
CA ASN A 93 10.22 -15.83 -0.63
C ASN A 93 9.73 -14.37 -0.64
N LYS A 94 9.55 -13.76 -1.82
CA LYS A 94 9.18 -12.34 -1.98
C LYS A 94 10.09 -11.39 -1.17
N ARG A 95 11.41 -11.62 -1.21
CA ARG A 95 12.40 -10.82 -0.46
C ARG A 95 13.34 -10.07 -1.35
N CYS A 96 13.70 -8.85 -0.93
CA CYS A 96 14.80 -8.07 -1.47
C CYS A 96 15.67 -7.55 -0.34
N SER A 97 16.98 -7.50 -0.52
CA SER A 97 17.89 -6.90 0.47
C SER A 97 17.71 -5.38 0.63
N CYS A 98 16.89 -4.72 -0.20
CA CYS A 98 16.47 -3.33 0.03
C CYS A 98 15.37 -3.20 1.10
N GLY A 99 14.73 -4.31 1.50
CA GLY A 99 13.67 -4.35 2.51
C GLY A 99 12.26 -4.01 1.99
N GLN A 100 12.14 -3.21 0.93
CA GLN A 100 10.85 -2.74 0.42
C GLN A 100 9.91 -3.88 0.01
N PHE A 101 10.43 -4.92 -0.63
CA PHE A 101 9.57 -6.03 -1.09
C PHE A 101 8.89 -6.74 0.09
N GLN A 102 9.54 -6.81 1.25
CA GLN A 102 8.98 -7.41 2.46
C GLN A 102 8.06 -6.45 3.22
N LEU A 103 8.39 -5.16 3.21
CA LEU A 103 7.64 -4.14 3.96
C LEU A 103 6.34 -3.76 3.25
N ASP A 104 6.43 -3.56 1.93
CA ASP A 104 5.32 -3.17 1.10
C ASP A 104 4.58 -4.40 0.55
N GLU A 105 5.11 -5.61 0.72
CA GLU A 105 4.58 -6.85 0.10
C GLU A 105 4.19 -6.70 -1.39
N LEU A 106 4.88 -5.76 -2.06
CA LEU A 106 4.71 -5.33 -3.44
C LEU A 106 6.10 -5.37 -4.09
N PRO A 107 6.23 -5.84 -5.34
CA PRO A 107 7.53 -5.89 -6.00
C PRO A 107 8.19 -4.51 -6.10
N CYS A 108 9.30 -4.34 -5.38
CA CYS A 108 10.18 -3.19 -5.55
C CYS A 108 10.85 -3.21 -6.95
N ALA A 109 11.51 -2.12 -7.33
CA ALA A 109 12.21 -2.01 -8.62
C ALA A 109 13.22 -3.15 -8.87
N HIS A 110 13.95 -3.60 -7.84
CA HIS A 110 14.89 -4.71 -7.97
C HIS A 110 14.19 -6.05 -8.19
N ALA A 111 13.08 -6.31 -7.50
CA ALA A 111 12.27 -7.50 -7.71
C ALA A 111 11.68 -7.54 -9.13
N LEU A 112 11.20 -6.39 -9.63
CA LEU A 112 10.73 -6.26 -11.01
C LEU A 112 11.86 -6.49 -12.03
N ALA A 113 13.10 -6.08 -11.74
CA ALA A 113 14.24 -6.38 -12.60
C ALA A 113 14.49 -7.89 -12.68
N ALA A 114 14.45 -8.60 -11.55
CA ALA A 114 14.60 -10.06 -11.50
C ALA A 114 13.46 -10.78 -12.24
N LEU A 115 12.21 -10.35 -12.05
CA LEU A 115 11.04 -10.89 -12.77
C LEU A 115 11.16 -10.70 -14.28
N ARG A 116 11.59 -9.51 -14.73
CA ARG A 116 11.87 -9.26 -16.14
C ARG A 116 12.93 -10.22 -16.68
N HIS A 117 14.01 -10.44 -15.95
CA HIS A 117 15.08 -11.34 -16.37
C HIS A 117 14.60 -12.79 -16.50
N ARG A 118 13.66 -13.22 -15.65
CA ARG A 118 13.00 -14.55 -15.71
C ARG A 118 11.88 -14.63 -16.76
N ASN A 119 11.50 -13.52 -17.38
CA ASN A 119 10.32 -13.40 -18.25
C ASN A 119 9.01 -13.81 -17.53
N GLU A 120 8.91 -13.50 -16.24
CA GLU A 120 7.70 -13.74 -15.44
C GLU A 120 6.94 -12.44 -15.15
N SER A 121 5.61 -12.55 -15.08
CA SER A 121 4.76 -11.44 -14.67
C SER A 121 4.83 -11.23 -13.16
N TYR A 122 4.77 -9.97 -12.72
CA TYR A 122 4.67 -9.62 -11.30
C TYR A 122 3.34 -10.06 -10.65
N LYS A 123 2.39 -10.59 -11.44
CA LYS A 123 1.01 -10.84 -10.99
C LYS A 123 0.88 -11.80 -9.81
N ASN A 124 1.87 -12.67 -9.58
CA ASN A 124 1.89 -13.62 -8.46
C ASN A 124 2.70 -13.11 -7.25
N TYR A 125 3.23 -11.90 -7.33
CA TYR A 125 4.24 -11.37 -6.42
C TYR A 125 3.78 -10.16 -5.62
N TYR A 126 2.49 -9.82 -5.65
CA TYR A 126 1.89 -8.80 -4.79
C TYR A 126 0.83 -9.45 -3.88
N PHE A 127 0.35 -8.70 -2.89
CA PHE A 127 -0.77 -9.11 -2.06
C PHE A 127 -2.09 -8.42 -2.46
N PRO A 128 -3.26 -9.10 -2.35
CA PRO A 128 -4.52 -8.63 -2.94
C PRO A 128 -5.02 -7.26 -2.45
N TYR A 129 -4.63 -6.82 -1.25
CA TYR A 129 -5.14 -5.59 -0.63
C TYR A 129 -4.81 -4.30 -1.41
N TYR A 130 -3.92 -4.37 -2.40
CA TYR A 130 -3.62 -3.27 -3.33
C TYR A 130 -4.58 -3.17 -4.52
N THR A 131 -5.38 -4.20 -4.78
CA THR A 131 -6.28 -4.23 -5.93
C THR A 131 -7.43 -3.25 -5.76
N ARG A 132 -7.91 -2.72 -6.88
CA ARG A 132 -9.12 -1.90 -6.92
C ARG A 132 -10.31 -2.63 -6.30
N GLU A 133 -10.44 -3.93 -6.59
CA GLU A 133 -11.51 -4.79 -6.08
C GLU A 133 -11.47 -4.87 -4.55
N SER A 134 -10.33 -5.22 -3.96
CA SER A 134 -10.19 -5.27 -2.50
C SER A 134 -10.44 -3.91 -1.86
N LEU A 135 -10.03 -2.81 -2.49
CA LEU A 135 -10.35 -1.46 -2.00
C LEU A 135 -11.86 -1.18 -2.03
N LEU A 136 -12.57 -1.57 -3.09
CA LEU A 136 -14.03 -1.39 -3.16
C LEU A 136 -14.73 -2.20 -2.07
N GLN A 137 -14.37 -3.47 -1.89
CA GLN A 137 -14.95 -4.33 -0.86
C GLN A 137 -14.66 -3.81 0.56
N THR A 138 -13.44 -3.31 0.80
CA THR A 138 -13.04 -2.78 2.12
C THR A 138 -13.88 -1.58 2.56
N TYR A 139 -14.26 -0.70 1.61
CA TYR A 139 -15.00 0.53 1.91
C TYR A 139 -16.46 0.48 1.45
N GLU A 140 -17.00 -0.71 1.16
CA GLU A 140 -18.39 -0.88 0.73
C GLU A 140 -19.38 -0.62 1.86
N ILE A 141 -19.01 -1.02 3.09
CA ILE A 141 -19.85 -0.85 4.28
C ILE A 141 -19.77 0.62 4.73
N PRO A 142 -20.90 1.34 4.75
CA PRO A 142 -20.93 2.71 5.24
C PRO A 142 -20.73 2.75 6.76
N VAL A 143 -20.26 3.90 7.26
CA VAL A 143 -20.29 4.18 8.69
C VAL A 143 -21.68 4.72 9.02
N ASP A 144 -22.45 3.98 9.81
CA ASP A 144 -23.83 4.36 10.14
C ASP A 144 -23.86 5.62 11.01
N PRO A 145 -24.80 6.57 10.77
CA PRO A 145 -25.00 7.71 11.63
C PRO A 145 -25.57 7.26 12.99
N LEU A 146 -25.23 7.96 14.07
CA LEU A 146 -25.89 7.78 15.35
C LEU A 146 -27.25 8.49 15.32
N PRO A 147 -28.30 7.89 15.91
CA PRO A 147 -29.56 8.57 16.09
C PRO A 147 -29.36 9.77 17.01
N ASP A 148 -30.05 10.87 16.71
CA ASP A 148 -30.09 12.04 17.59
C ASP A 148 -30.79 11.68 18.91
N GLU A 149 -30.22 12.12 20.04
CA GLU A 149 -30.77 11.91 21.39
C GLU A 149 -32.08 12.71 21.61
N SER A 150 -32.46 13.59 20.68
CA SER A 150 -33.68 14.40 20.75
C SER A 150 -35.01 13.64 20.54
N LYS A 151 -35.08 12.34 20.88
CA LYS A 151 -36.30 11.53 20.91
C LYS A 151 -36.54 10.81 22.23
#